data_AF-A0A2U3KD72-F1
#
_entry.id   AF-A0A2U3KD72-F1
#
_cell.length_a   1.000
_cell.length_b   1.000
_cell.length_c   1.000
_cell.angle_alpha   90.00
_cell.angle_beta   90.00
_cell.angle_gamma   90.00
#
_symmetry.space_group_name_H-M   'P 1'
#
loop_
_entity.id
_entity.type
_entity.pdbx_description
1 polymer ?
#
loop_
_entity_poly.entity_id
_entity_poly.type
_entity_poly.pdbx_seq_one_letter_code
_entity_poly.pdbx_strand_id
1 'polypeptide(L)'
;MADPPKKKASYEDLYDIPENMTGEIINGELIVTPRPSPRHIRTASALSMRIGPPYDFGEGGPGGWIILAEVEIKLREHTIVPDLAGWRKERFPKKLEHN
;
A
#
# COMPACT_ATOMS: atom_id res chain seq x y z
N MET A 1 -4.55 -38.34 -8.32
CA MET A 1 -3.23 -37.78 -7.92
C MET A 1 -3.50 -36.39 -7.37
N ALA A 2 -2.92 -36.02 -6.23
CA ALA A 2 -3.05 -34.66 -5.73
C ALA A 2 -2.20 -33.74 -6.60
N ASP A 3 -2.74 -32.57 -6.97
CA ASP A 3 -1.95 -31.57 -7.68
C ASP A 3 -0.74 -31.15 -6.83
N PRO A 4 0.42 -30.90 -7.45
CA PRO A 4 1.58 -30.39 -6.75
C PRO A 4 1.21 -29.07 -6.04
N PRO A 5 1.77 -28.79 -4.85
CA PRO A 5 1.48 -27.56 -4.13
C PRO A 5 1.83 -26.35 -5.01
N LYS A 6 0.86 -25.43 -5.20
CA LYS A 6 1.11 -24.19 -5.92
C LYS A 6 2.25 -23.43 -5.25
N LYS A 7 3.27 -23.05 -6.04
CA LYS A 7 4.36 -22.19 -5.58
C LYS A 7 3.75 -20.85 -5.14
N LYS A 8 4.07 -20.41 -3.91
CA LYS A 8 3.68 -19.08 -3.44
C LYS A 8 4.43 -18.01 -4.21
N ALA A 9 3.75 -16.90 -4.50
CA ALA A 9 4.37 -15.73 -5.09
C ALA A 9 5.45 -15.16 -4.15
N SER A 10 6.60 -14.83 -4.72
CA SER A 10 7.70 -14.16 -4.06
C SER A 10 7.79 -12.70 -4.52
N TYR A 11 8.57 -11.90 -3.80
CA TYR A 11 8.73 -10.48 -4.11
C TYR A 11 9.33 -10.28 -5.51
N GLU A 12 10.17 -11.19 -5.97
CA GLU A 12 10.76 -11.15 -7.31
C GLU A 12 9.71 -11.26 -8.42
N ASP A 13 8.58 -11.93 -8.18
CA ASP A 13 7.50 -12.04 -9.17
C ASP A 13 6.86 -10.67 -9.47
N LEU A 14 7.06 -9.65 -8.63
CA LEU A 14 6.62 -8.27 -8.87
C LEU A 14 7.41 -7.59 -10.00
N TYR A 15 8.65 -8.03 -10.28
CA TYR A 15 9.45 -7.43 -11.35
C TYR A 15 8.96 -7.82 -12.75
N ASP A 16 8.15 -8.87 -12.85
CA ASP A 16 7.64 -9.40 -14.13
C ASP A 16 6.27 -8.81 -14.50
N ILE A 17 5.68 -7.96 -13.65
CA ILE A 17 4.38 -7.32 -13.96
C ILE A 17 4.55 -6.21 -15.00
N PRO A 18 3.52 -5.93 -15.83
CA PRO A 18 3.55 -4.79 -16.74
C PRO A 18 3.71 -3.45 -16.00
N GLU A 19 4.50 -2.52 -16.56
CA GLU A 19 4.78 -1.20 -15.96
C GLU A 19 3.54 -0.35 -15.65
N ASN A 20 2.42 -0.60 -16.34
CA ASN A 20 1.15 0.09 -16.17
C ASN A 20 0.20 -0.63 -15.18
N MET A 21 0.75 -1.51 -14.35
CA MET A 21 0.01 -2.26 -13.33
C MET A 21 0.65 -2.11 -11.95
N THR A 22 -0.13 -2.39 -10.93
CA THR A 22 0.30 -2.48 -9.53
C THR A 22 0.18 -3.94 -9.11
N GLY A 23 1.22 -4.48 -8.48
CA GLY A 23 1.27 -5.85 -7.97
C GLY A 23 1.22 -5.87 -6.44
N GLU A 24 0.45 -6.80 -5.89
CA GLU A 24 0.39 -7.10 -4.47
C GLU A 24 0.54 -8.61 -4.25
N ILE A 25 1.13 -9.02 -3.13
CA ILE A 25 1.23 -10.42 -2.72
C ILE A 25 0.35 -10.61 -1.48
N ILE A 26 -0.79 -11.29 -1.66
CA ILE A 26 -1.77 -11.54 -0.60
C ILE A 26 -1.97 -13.05 -0.45
N ASN A 27 -1.80 -13.58 0.77
CA ASN A 27 -1.85 -15.02 1.06
C ASN A 27 -0.90 -15.89 0.18
N GLY A 28 0.18 -15.30 -0.33
CA GLY A 28 1.11 -15.98 -1.25
C GLY A 28 0.62 -16.04 -2.70
N GLU A 29 -0.38 -15.24 -3.07
CA GLU A 29 -0.84 -15.07 -4.45
C GLU A 29 -0.46 -13.67 -4.95
N LEU A 30 0.06 -13.60 -6.18
CA LEU A 30 0.31 -12.34 -6.88
C LEU A 30 -1.01 -11.83 -7.47
N ILE A 31 -1.46 -10.68 -6.98
CA ILE A 31 -2.63 -9.96 -7.47
C ILE A 31 -2.13 -8.76 -8.26
N VAL A 32 -2.51 -8.70 -9.53
CA VAL A 32 -2.11 -7.60 -10.42
C VAL A 32 -3.34 -6.81 -10.82
N THR A 33 -3.30 -5.51 -10.60
CA THR A 33 -4.39 -4.58 -10.94
C THR A 33 -3.89 -3.49 -11.89
N PRO A 34 -4.74 -2.97 -12.79
CA PRO A 34 -4.36 -1.84 -13.62
C PRO A 34 -4.13 -0.59 -12.76
N ARG A 35 -3.33 0.35 -13.28
CA ARG A 35 -3.21 1.69 -12.69
C ARG A 35 -4.59 2.28 -12.37
N PRO A 36 -4.74 3.00 -11.25
CA PRO A 36 -6.06 3.45 -10.82
C PRO A 36 -6.69 4.47 -11.79
N SER A 37 -8.00 4.36 -11.97
CA SER A 37 -8.76 5.28 -12.83
C SER A 37 -8.77 6.71 -12.25
N PRO A 38 -9.00 7.76 -13.07
CA PRO A 38 -9.13 9.13 -12.57
C PRO A 38 -10.19 9.31 -11.47
N ARG A 39 -11.29 8.54 -11.52
CA ARG A 39 -12.35 8.56 -10.49
C ARG A 39 -11.84 8.01 -9.15
N HIS A 40 -11.06 6.94 -9.20
CA HIS A 40 -10.42 6.37 -8.00
C HIS A 40 -9.42 7.37 -7.41
N ILE A 41 -8.48 7.88 -8.23
CA ILE A 41 -7.49 8.88 -7.78
C ILE A 41 -8.16 10.13 -7.20
N ARG A 42 -9.23 10.62 -7.81
CA ARG A 42 -9.97 11.78 -7.30
C ARG A 42 -10.56 11.52 -5.92
N THR A 43 -11.06 10.31 -5.69
CA THR A 43 -11.65 9.88 -4.42
C THR A 43 -10.58 9.76 -3.34
N ALA A 44 -9.48 9.04 -3.61
CA ALA A 44 -8.36 8.91 -2.69
C ALA A 44 -7.77 10.28 -2.34
N SER A 45 -7.51 11.13 -3.35
CA SER A 45 -6.98 12.49 -3.16
C SER A 45 -7.91 13.37 -2.32
N ALA A 46 -9.23 13.30 -2.57
CA ALA A 46 -10.20 14.05 -1.76
C ALA A 46 -10.18 13.61 -0.30
N LEU A 47 -10.04 12.31 -0.05
CA LEU A 47 -9.93 11.79 1.31
C LEU A 47 -8.63 12.26 1.97
N SER A 48 -7.49 12.16 1.29
CA SER A 48 -6.20 12.65 1.79
C SER A 48 -6.24 14.13 2.15
N MET A 49 -6.83 14.97 1.31
CA MET A 49 -6.97 16.40 1.60
C MET A 49 -7.86 16.70 2.80
N ARG A 50 -8.80 15.81 3.16
CA ARG A 50 -9.66 15.98 4.33
C ARG A 50 -9.01 15.50 5.63
N ILE A 51 -8.20 14.45 5.57
CA ILE A 51 -7.57 13.86 6.76
C ILE A 51 -6.15 14.39 7.00
N GLY A 52 -5.45 14.83 5.96
CA GLY A 52 -4.09 15.36 6.04
C GLY A 52 -3.96 16.53 7.02
N PRO A 53 -4.71 17.64 6.84
CA PRO A 53 -4.63 18.78 7.75
C PRO A 53 -4.85 18.41 9.23
N PRO A 54 -5.97 17.79 9.64
CA PRO A 54 -6.21 17.52 11.06
C PRO A 54 -5.31 16.43 11.68
N TYR A 55 -4.89 15.41 10.92
CA TYR A 55 -4.19 14.24 11.49
C TYR A 55 -2.70 14.21 11.18
N ASP A 56 -2.26 14.55 9.97
CA ASP A 56 -0.84 14.54 9.59
C ASP A 56 -0.15 15.83 10.05
N PHE A 57 -0.70 16.96 9.60
CA PHE A 57 -0.18 18.31 9.88
C PHE A 57 -0.60 18.82 11.27
N GLY A 58 -1.67 18.29 11.85
CA GLY A 58 -2.19 18.73 13.15
C GLY A 58 -2.93 20.07 13.11
N GLU A 59 -3.34 20.51 11.93
CA GLU A 59 -4.08 21.75 11.72
C GLU A 59 -5.55 21.54 12.07
N GLY A 60 -5.98 22.10 13.20
CA GLY A 60 -7.37 22.00 13.67
C GLY A 60 -7.77 20.58 14.08
N GLY A 61 -6.81 19.70 14.38
CA GLY A 61 -7.06 18.31 14.74
C GLY A 61 -5.98 17.72 15.66
N PRO A 62 -6.07 16.42 15.97
CA PRO A 62 -5.23 15.77 16.97
C PRO A 62 -3.77 15.64 16.56
N GLY A 63 -3.44 15.74 15.27
CA GLY A 63 -2.08 15.53 14.77
C GLY A 63 -1.52 14.14 15.10
N GLY A 64 -0.19 14.01 14.96
CA GLY A 64 0.54 12.84 15.42
C GLY A 64 0.44 11.62 14.49
N TRP A 65 -0.03 11.79 13.26
CA TRP A 65 -0.02 10.75 12.23
C TRP A 65 0.96 11.07 11.10
N ILE A 66 1.37 10.03 10.38
CA ILE A 66 1.97 10.11 9.05
C ILE A 66 1.00 9.40 8.13
N ILE A 67 0.51 10.08 7.09
CA ILE A 67 -0.45 9.54 6.13
C ILE A 67 0.21 9.54 4.76
N LEU A 68 0.33 8.35 4.16
CA LEU A 68 0.94 8.15 2.85
C LEU A 68 -0.08 7.54 1.89
N ALA A 69 0.00 7.93 0.63
CA ALA A 69 -0.79 7.36 -0.45
C ALA A 69 0.05 6.36 -1.24
N GLU A 70 -0.61 5.30 -1.73
CA GLU A 70 -0.03 4.31 -2.66
C GLU A 70 1.35 3.77 -2.21
N VAL A 71 1.52 3.59 -0.89
CA VAL A 71 2.79 3.16 -0.29
C VAL A 71 2.85 1.64 -0.23
N GLU A 72 3.98 1.07 -0.63
CA GLU A 72 4.21 -0.36 -0.46
C GLU A 72 4.48 -0.70 1.02
N ILE A 73 3.79 -1.73 1.53
CA ILE A 73 3.91 -2.18 2.92
C ILE A 73 4.15 -3.67 2.95
N LYS A 74 5.23 -4.08 3.61
CA LYS A 74 5.40 -5.45 4.07
C LYS A 74 4.59 -5.67 5.35
N LEU A 75 3.48 -6.39 5.23
CA LEU A 75 2.62 -6.75 6.36
C LEU A 75 2.68 -8.26 6.59
N ARG A 76 3.54 -8.69 7.52
CA ARG A 76 3.87 -10.11 7.71
C ARG A 76 4.34 -10.75 6.40
N GLU A 77 3.69 -11.81 5.93
CA GLU A 77 3.98 -12.45 4.65
C GLU A 77 3.53 -11.62 3.44
N HIS A 78 2.63 -10.66 3.63
CA HIS A 78 2.02 -9.89 2.56
C HIS A 78 2.91 -8.73 2.10
N THR A 79 2.82 -8.41 0.82
CA THR A 79 3.31 -7.15 0.23
C THR A 79 2.09 -6.46 -0.37
N ILE A 80 1.66 -5.34 0.19
CA ILE A 80 0.43 -4.65 -0.21
C ILE A 80 0.69 -3.19 -0.55
N VAL A 81 -0.18 -2.61 -1.38
CA VAL A 81 -0.14 -1.21 -1.81
C VAL A 81 -1.53 -0.60 -1.58
N PRO A 82 -1.87 -0.22 -0.35
CA PRO A 82 -3.15 0.43 -0.09
C PRO A 82 -3.21 1.83 -0.71
N ASP A 83 -4.41 2.22 -1.15
CA ASP A 83 -4.69 3.59 -1.62
C ASP A 83 -4.22 4.65 -0.62
N LEU A 84 -4.45 4.41 0.68
CA LEU A 84 -3.99 5.23 1.79
C LEU A 84 -3.59 4.38 3.00
N ALA A 85 -2.47 4.73 3.62
CA ALA A 85 -2.00 4.14 4.85
C ALA A 85 -1.64 5.22 5.87
N GLY A 86 -1.85 4.91 7.15
CA GLY A 86 -1.62 5.83 8.25
C GLY A 86 -0.91 5.17 9.41
N TRP A 87 0.09 5.84 9.95
CA TRP A 87 0.80 5.45 11.17
C TRP A 87 0.73 6.56 12.19
N ARG A 88 0.68 6.18 13.46
CA ARG A 88 1.08 7.11 14.51
C ARG A 88 2.57 7.43 14.36
N LYS A 89 2.97 8.70 14.51
CA LYS A 89 4.37 9.16 14.33
C LYS A 89 5.36 8.32 15.15
N GLU A 90 4.99 7.93 16.37
CA GLU A 90 5.81 7.10 17.24
C GLU A 90 5.95 5.63 16.80
N ARG A 91 5.10 5.16 15.89
CA ARG A 91 5.11 3.80 15.33
C ARG A 91 5.56 3.75 13.86
N PHE A 92 5.88 4.89 13.26
CA PHE A 92 6.33 4.92 11.89
C PHE A 92 7.71 4.24 11.78
N PRO A 93 7.92 3.29 10.85
CA PRO A 93 9.18 2.59 10.72
C PRO A 93 10.33 3.56 10.43
N LYS A 94 11.41 3.46 11.20
CA LYS A 94 12.64 4.24 10.94
C LYS A 94 13.43 3.74 9.74
N LYS A 95 13.14 2.52 9.29
CA LYS A 95 13.71 1.87 8.12
C LYS A 95 12.56 1.16 7.39
N LEU A 96 12.37 1.50 6.13
CA LEU A 96 11.53 0.72 5.22
C LEU A 96 12.41 -0.39 4.64
N GLU A 97 11.92 -1.63 4.64
CA GLU A 97 12.71 -2.75 4.10
C GLU A 97 12.75 -2.72 2.56
N HIS A 98 11.78 -2.04 1.95
CA HIS A 98 11.63 -1.85 0.51
C HIS A 98 11.20 -0.38 0.28
N ASN A 99 11.79 0.27 -0.72
CA ASN A 99 11.74 1.73 -1.01
C ASN A 99 12.35 2.64 0.05
#